data_AF-A0A2E2KPM0-F1
#
_entry.id   AF-A0A2E2KPM0-F1
#
_cell.length_a   1.000
_cell.length_b   1.000
_cell.length_c   1.000
_cell.angle_alpha   90.00
_cell.angle_beta   90.00
_cell.angle_gamma   90.00
#
_symmetry.space_group_name_H-M   'P 1'
#
loop_
_entity.id
_entity.type
_entity.pdbx_description
1 polymer ?
#
loop_
_entity_poly.entity_id
_entity_poly.type
_entity_poly.pdbx_seq_one_letter_code
_entity_poly.pdbx_strand_id
1 'polypeptide(L)'
;MKKKGDTQAAAKAVADELLKEGIRPTQQNVRDRLGSGSITTINKALNAWWQELGDRFKANTSHPMLPDPVAEMASKLWAQALLYSERELEERRVELELDYREKLKEQKASTGGDQEELKELRAQCLRLLQENEKQGEQKLALQGRVFEQENQIIGLQSASEKLDRELKQMQVVSRGSNDIDEYIELQVINRTLKEESKRINKQLEQLVNDKSELLYENMKLKAELESLKFNNN
;
A
#
# COMPACT_ATOMS: atom_id res chain seq x y z
N MET A 1 -17.77 105.58 -37.70
CA MET A 1 -16.41 105.53 -37.12
C MET A 1 -16.47 104.79 -35.78
N LYS A 2 -15.90 103.58 -35.68
CA LYS A 2 -15.88 102.78 -34.45
C LYS A 2 -14.89 103.40 -33.45
N LYS A 3 -15.34 103.76 -32.25
CA LYS A 3 -14.59 104.56 -31.26
C LYS A 3 -13.44 103.73 -30.64
N LYS A 4 -12.26 104.34 -30.48
CA LYS A 4 -11.02 103.72 -29.93
C LYS A 4 -11.15 103.04 -28.55
N GLY A 5 -12.15 103.44 -27.74
CA GLY A 5 -12.38 102.84 -26.41
C GLY A 5 -12.97 101.43 -26.45
N ASP A 6 -13.74 101.10 -27.48
CA ASP A 6 -14.37 99.78 -27.67
C ASP A 6 -13.30 98.70 -27.94
N THR A 7 -12.28 99.07 -28.73
CA THR A 7 -11.17 98.17 -29.08
C THR A 7 -10.27 97.82 -27.89
N GLN A 8 -10.10 98.72 -26.92
CA GLN A 8 -9.29 98.46 -25.73
C GLN A 8 -9.97 97.48 -24.77
N ALA A 9 -11.27 97.66 -24.52
CA ALA A 9 -12.04 96.75 -23.69
C ALA A 9 -12.10 95.34 -24.31
N ALA A 10 -12.34 95.27 -25.63
CA ALA A 10 -12.34 94.00 -26.36
C ALA A 10 -10.98 93.29 -26.31
N ALA A 11 -9.86 94.03 -26.43
CA ALA A 11 -8.53 93.46 -26.30
C ALA A 11 -8.25 92.87 -24.90
N LYS A 12 -8.76 93.49 -23.83
CA LYS A 12 -8.66 92.94 -22.47
C LYS A 12 -9.50 91.67 -22.30
N ALA A 13 -10.72 91.65 -22.83
CA ALA A 13 -11.58 90.47 -22.79
C ALA A 13 -10.95 89.28 -23.53
N VAL A 14 -10.37 89.52 -24.71
CA VAL A 14 -9.63 88.50 -25.45
C VAL A 14 -8.39 88.03 -24.69
N ALA A 15 -7.69 88.92 -23.98
CA ALA A 15 -6.57 88.53 -23.14
C ALA A 15 -6.99 87.62 -21.96
N ASP A 16 -8.14 87.90 -21.34
CA ASP A 16 -8.76 87.04 -20.31
C ASP A 16 -9.12 85.65 -20.88
N GLU A 17 -9.69 85.58 -22.08
CA GLU A 17 -10.01 84.31 -22.74
C GLU A 17 -8.76 83.49 -23.04
N LEU A 18 -7.74 84.11 -23.63
CA LEU A 18 -6.46 83.45 -23.91
C LEU A 18 -5.81 82.91 -22.64
N LEU A 19 -5.85 83.69 -21.54
CA LEU A 19 -5.32 83.24 -20.26
C LEU A 19 -6.07 82.01 -19.72
N LYS A 20 -7.41 81.98 -19.84
CA LYS A 20 -8.22 80.81 -19.45
C LYS A 20 -7.91 79.57 -20.28
N GLU A 21 -7.57 79.76 -21.55
CA GLU A 21 -7.13 78.71 -22.47
C GLU A 21 -5.67 78.27 -22.24
N GLY A 22 -4.94 78.88 -21.28
CA GLY A 22 -3.54 78.58 -20.99
C GLY A 22 -2.56 79.15 -22.02
N ILE A 23 -3.04 79.99 -22.95
CA ILE A 23 -2.25 80.62 -24.00
C ILE A 23 -1.79 81.99 -23.52
N ARG A 24 -0.50 82.29 -23.68
CA ARG A 24 0.03 83.60 -23.28
C ARG A 24 -0.66 84.71 -24.11
N PRO A 25 -1.32 85.69 -23.48
CA PRO A 25 -1.93 86.80 -24.19
C PRO A 25 -0.83 87.76 -24.65
N THR A 26 -0.32 87.53 -25.85
CA THR A 26 0.63 88.42 -26.53
C THR A 26 -0.12 89.38 -27.44
N GLN A 27 0.51 90.50 -27.82
CA GLN A 27 -0.09 91.47 -28.74
C GLN A 27 -0.52 90.85 -30.09
N GLN A 28 0.19 89.79 -30.52
CA GLN A 28 -0.10 89.07 -31.75
C GLN A 28 -1.32 88.15 -31.56
N ASN A 29 -1.33 87.32 -30.52
CA ASN A 29 -2.45 86.42 -30.23
C ASN A 29 -3.77 87.17 -29.99
N VAL A 30 -3.70 88.30 -29.29
CA VAL A 30 -4.87 89.17 -29.06
C VAL A 30 -5.33 89.80 -30.37
N ARG A 31 -4.42 90.23 -31.24
CA ARG A 31 -4.77 90.79 -32.56
C ARG A 31 -5.39 89.74 -33.48
N ASP A 32 -4.83 88.54 -33.50
CA ASP A 32 -5.28 87.44 -34.36
C ASP A 32 -6.70 87.00 -33.98
N ARG A 33 -7.04 87.01 -32.68
CA ARG A 33 -8.38 86.68 -32.19
C ARG A 33 -9.38 87.85 -32.25
N LEU A 34 -8.91 89.09 -32.10
CA LEU A 34 -9.75 90.30 -32.19
C LEU A 34 -10.04 90.74 -33.63
N GLY A 35 -9.17 90.37 -34.60
CA GLY A 35 -9.32 90.63 -36.03
C GLY A 35 -9.29 92.11 -36.47
N SER A 36 -9.22 93.05 -35.52
CA SER A 36 -9.27 94.49 -35.78
C SER A 36 -8.58 95.30 -34.67
N GLY A 37 -8.17 96.53 -35.00
CA GLY A 37 -7.47 97.42 -34.08
C GLY A 37 -5.97 97.54 -34.35
N SER A 38 -5.40 98.70 -34.05
CA SER A 38 -3.96 98.93 -34.17
C SER A 38 -3.20 98.17 -33.08
N ILE A 39 -2.07 97.54 -33.43
CA ILE A 39 -1.15 96.90 -32.48
C ILE A 39 -0.80 97.84 -31.32
N THR A 40 -0.62 99.14 -31.59
CA THR A 40 -0.29 100.12 -30.55
C THR A 40 -1.41 100.31 -29.52
N THR A 41 -2.68 100.15 -29.91
CA THR A 41 -3.83 100.22 -29.01
C THR A 41 -3.99 98.93 -28.21
N ILE A 42 -3.76 97.78 -28.84
CA ILE A 42 -3.79 96.45 -28.20
C ILE A 42 -2.67 96.35 -27.16
N ASN A 43 -1.46 96.79 -27.48
CA ASN A 43 -0.33 96.76 -26.54
C ASN A 43 -0.61 97.59 -25.28
N LYS A 44 -1.17 98.80 -25.43
CA LYS A 44 -1.59 99.63 -24.28
C LYS A 44 -2.67 98.94 -23.43
N ALA A 45 -3.65 98.30 -24.06
CA ALA A 45 -4.71 97.59 -23.35
C ALA A 45 -4.16 96.35 -22.60
N LEU A 46 -3.24 95.62 -23.22
CA LEU A 46 -2.60 94.44 -22.65
C LEU A 46 -1.71 94.78 -21.45
N ASN A 47 -0.96 95.89 -21.50
CA ASN A 47 -0.16 96.33 -20.36
C ASN A 47 -1.05 96.71 -19.15
N ALA A 48 -2.17 97.40 -19.40
CA ALA A 48 -3.14 97.71 -18.34
C ALA A 48 -3.80 96.43 -17.77
N TRP A 49 -4.09 95.46 -18.63
CA TRP A 49 -4.63 94.17 -18.23
C TRP A 49 -3.66 93.38 -17.33
N TRP A 50 -2.35 93.34 -17.66
CA TRP A 50 -1.35 92.66 -16.82
C TRP A 50 -1.23 93.28 -15.42
N GLN A 51 -1.37 94.60 -15.30
CA GLN A 51 -1.39 95.27 -13.99
C GLN A 51 -2.64 94.90 -13.19
N GLU A 52 -3.82 94.97 -13.81
CA GLU A 52 -5.10 94.59 -13.18
C GLU A 52 -5.11 93.11 -12.76
N LEU A 53 -4.51 92.22 -13.54
CA LEU A 53 -4.36 90.81 -13.18
C LEU A 53 -3.49 90.62 -11.93
N GLY A 54 -2.37 91.35 -11.84
CA GLY A 54 -1.50 91.34 -10.67
C GLY A 54 -2.21 91.76 -9.38
N ASP A 55 -3.05 92.79 -9.46
CA ASP A 55 -3.84 93.26 -8.32
C ASP A 55 -4.92 92.26 -7.89
N ARG A 56 -5.60 91.60 -8.85
CA ARG A 56 -6.56 90.52 -8.57
C ARG A 56 -5.90 89.33 -7.85
N PHE A 57 -4.70 88.94 -8.27
CA PHE A 57 -3.96 87.86 -7.61
C PHE A 57 -3.54 88.22 -6.18
N LYS A 58 -3.07 89.45 -5.95
CA LYS A 58 -2.72 89.93 -4.59
C LYS A 58 -3.94 89.96 -3.67
N ALA A 59 -5.11 90.38 -4.17
CA ALA A 59 -6.35 90.38 -3.40
C ALA A 59 -6.79 88.95 -3.01
N ASN A 60 -6.68 87.98 -3.92
CA ASN A 60 -7.12 86.60 -3.66
C ASN A 60 -6.17 85.83 -2.72
N THR A 61 -4.89 86.22 -2.65
CA THR A 61 -3.88 85.57 -1.80
C THR A 61 -3.91 86.10 -0.36
N SER A 62 -4.60 87.20 -0.10
CA SER A 62 -4.82 87.73 1.26
C SER A 62 -6.02 87.04 1.90
N HIS A 63 -5.88 85.74 2.22
CA HIS A 63 -6.85 85.08 3.10
C HIS A 63 -6.51 85.43 4.56
N PRO A 64 -7.43 86.01 5.35
CA PRO A 64 -7.23 86.17 6.78
C PRO A 64 -7.18 84.78 7.44
N MET A 65 -6.34 84.60 8.46
CA MET A 65 -6.29 83.35 9.26
C MET A 65 -7.71 82.92 9.66
N LEU A 66 -7.99 81.63 9.55
CA LEU A 66 -9.28 81.07 9.98
C LEU A 66 -9.57 81.51 11.43
N PRO A 67 -10.81 81.92 11.76
CA PRO A 67 -11.18 82.27 13.13
C PRO A 67 -10.97 81.10 14.10
N ASP A 68 -10.46 81.38 15.30
CA ASP A 68 -10.18 80.38 16.35
C ASP A 68 -11.35 79.41 16.64
N PRO A 69 -12.64 79.84 16.67
CA PRO A 69 -13.75 78.92 16.91
C PRO A 69 -13.89 77.83 15.84
N VAL A 70 -13.53 78.14 14.58
CA VAL A 70 -13.61 77.17 13.48
C VAL A 70 -12.49 76.13 13.63
N ALA A 71 -11.29 76.57 14.01
CA ALA A 71 -10.17 75.67 14.27
C ALA A 71 -10.47 74.71 15.43
N GLU A 72 -11.03 75.22 16.53
CA GLU A 72 -11.38 74.40 17.70
C GLU A 72 -12.45 73.34 17.35
N MET A 73 -13.47 73.71 16.58
CA MET A 73 -14.49 72.75 16.14
C MET A 73 -13.93 71.68 15.21
N ALA A 74 -13.03 72.05 14.29
CA ALA A 74 -12.36 71.10 13.42
C ALA A 74 -11.50 70.12 14.23
N SER A 75 -10.77 70.58 15.25
CA SER A 75 -9.99 69.71 16.14
C SER A 75 -10.86 68.75 16.94
N LYS A 76 -12.01 69.20 17.46
CA LYS A 76 -12.95 68.33 18.19
C LYS A 76 -13.56 67.26 17.28
N LEU A 77 -13.96 67.63 16.07
CA LEU A 77 -14.49 66.69 15.09
C LEU A 77 -13.44 65.64 14.71
N TRP A 78 -12.19 66.06 14.52
CA TRP A 78 -11.08 65.14 14.23
C TRP A 78 -10.83 64.16 15.39
N ALA A 79 -10.82 64.63 16.63
CA ALA A 79 -10.66 63.76 17.79
C ALA A 79 -11.81 62.75 17.93
N GLN A 80 -13.04 63.15 17.64
CA GLN A 80 -14.19 62.24 17.62
C GLN A 80 -14.09 61.20 16.52
N ALA A 81 -13.66 61.59 15.32
CA ALA A 81 -13.44 60.67 14.20
C ALA A 81 -12.36 59.63 14.55
N LEU A 82 -11.29 60.05 15.23
CA LEU A 82 -10.22 59.16 15.66
C LEU A 82 -10.70 58.16 16.73
N LEU A 83 -11.46 58.62 17.73
CA LEU A 83 -12.03 57.73 18.74
C LEU A 83 -12.99 56.69 18.13
N TYR A 84 -13.75 57.08 17.11
CA TYR A 84 -14.62 56.16 16.40
C TYR A 84 -13.81 55.11 15.62
N SER A 85 -12.78 55.52 14.88
CA SER A 85 -11.94 54.59 14.12
C SER A 85 -11.13 53.65 15.03
N GLU A 86 -10.62 54.14 16.16
CA GLU A 86 -9.92 53.29 17.14
C GLU A 86 -10.84 52.20 17.71
N ARG A 87 -12.10 52.54 18.01
CA ARG A 87 -13.10 51.55 18.46
C ARG A 87 -13.39 50.52 17.38
N GLU A 88 -13.64 50.95 16.15
CA GLU A 88 -13.91 50.04 15.04
C GLU A 88 -12.70 49.12 14.77
N LEU A 89 -11.46 49.65 14.84
CA LEU A 89 -10.25 48.86 14.68
C LEU A 89 -10.06 47.82 15.80
N GLU A 90 -10.35 48.19 17.05
CA GLU A 90 -10.24 47.25 18.17
C GLU A 90 -11.29 46.13 18.06
N GLU A 91 -12.53 46.45 17.69
CA GLU A 91 -13.57 45.45 17.41
C GLU A 91 -13.14 44.49 16.30
N ARG A 92 -12.64 45.03 15.17
CA ARG A 92 -12.10 44.22 14.07
C ARG A 92 -10.91 43.37 14.48
N ARG A 93 -10.03 43.88 15.34
CA ARG A 93 -8.88 43.11 15.84
C ARG A 93 -9.34 41.91 16.65
N VAL A 94 -10.31 42.10 17.54
CA VAL A 94 -10.86 41.02 18.36
C VAL A 94 -11.56 39.97 17.50
N GLU A 95 -12.38 40.38 16.53
CA GLU A 95 -13.01 39.46 15.57
C GLU A 95 -11.96 38.64 14.82
N LEU A 96 -10.94 39.31 14.28
CA LEU A 96 -9.89 38.66 13.52
C LEU A 96 -9.07 37.69 14.39
N GLU A 97 -8.78 38.03 15.65
CA GLU A 97 -8.09 37.16 16.58
C GLU A 97 -8.92 35.91 16.92
N LEU A 98 -10.24 36.06 17.07
CA LEU A 98 -11.15 34.93 17.28
C LEU A 98 -11.15 34.01 16.06
N ASP A 99 -11.30 34.55 14.85
CA ASP A 99 -11.25 33.79 13.59
C ASP A 99 -9.92 33.06 13.42
N TYR A 100 -8.79 33.72 13.69
CA TYR A 100 -7.47 33.09 13.63
C TYR A 100 -7.34 31.94 14.63
N ARG A 101 -7.87 32.13 15.84
CA ARG A 101 -7.84 31.08 16.88
C ARG A 101 -8.70 29.89 16.50
N GLU A 102 -9.85 30.10 15.87
CA GLU A 102 -10.70 29.02 15.37
C GLU A 102 -10.03 28.26 14.23
N LYS A 103 -9.50 28.96 13.23
CA LYS A 103 -8.74 28.34 12.13
C LYS A 103 -7.54 27.54 12.64
N LEU A 104 -6.83 28.06 13.64
CA LEU A 104 -5.71 27.34 14.26
C LEU A 104 -6.16 26.08 14.99
N LYS A 105 -7.31 26.11 15.67
CA LYS A 105 -7.89 24.91 16.31
C LYS A 105 -8.31 23.88 15.27
N GLU A 106 -8.98 24.30 14.20
CA GLU A 106 -9.39 23.43 13.11
C GLU A 106 -8.19 22.78 12.41
N GLN A 107 -7.17 23.57 12.09
CA GLN A 107 -5.93 23.06 11.48
C GLN A 107 -5.21 22.07 12.41
N LYS A 108 -5.14 22.35 13.72
CA LYS A 108 -4.56 21.42 14.70
C LYS A 108 -5.36 20.13 14.83
N ALA A 109 -6.70 20.22 14.80
CA ALA A 109 -7.57 19.05 14.84
C ALA A 109 -7.41 18.19 13.58
N SER A 110 -7.39 18.81 12.39
CA SER A 110 -7.14 18.11 11.12
C SER A 110 -5.76 17.46 11.11
N THR A 111 -4.71 18.21 11.44
CA THR A 111 -3.33 17.68 11.48
C THR A 111 -3.20 16.55 12.51
N GLY A 112 -3.89 16.66 13.66
CA GLY A 112 -3.92 15.61 14.67
C GLY A 112 -4.61 14.34 14.17
N GLY A 113 -5.73 14.47 13.45
CA GLY A 113 -6.41 13.36 12.79
C GLY A 113 -5.53 12.67 11.75
N ASP A 114 -4.94 13.45 10.84
CA ASP A 114 -4.05 12.94 9.79
C ASP A 114 -2.84 12.20 10.38
N GLN A 115 -2.27 12.72 11.48
CA GLN A 115 -1.16 12.06 12.17
C GLN A 115 -1.57 10.73 12.79
N GLU A 116 -2.78 10.61 13.33
CA GLU A 116 -3.25 9.37 13.91
C GLU A 116 -3.55 8.34 12.81
N GLU A 117 -4.20 8.74 11.73
CA GLU A 117 -4.43 7.88 10.56
C GLU A 117 -3.10 7.39 9.96
N LEU A 118 -2.09 8.27 9.84
CA LEU A 118 -0.76 7.88 9.39
C LEU A 118 -0.08 6.88 10.34
N LYS A 119 -0.24 7.01 11.66
CA LYS A 119 0.29 6.02 12.62
C LYS A 119 -0.42 4.69 12.48
N GLU A 120 -1.74 4.69 12.37
CA GLU A 120 -2.54 3.48 12.18
C GLU A 120 -2.16 2.76 10.89
N LEU A 121 -2.04 3.49 9.78
CA LEU A 121 -1.63 2.93 8.49
C LEU A 121 -0.20 2.37 8.55
N ARG A 122 0.73 3.07 9.21
CA ARG A 122 2.10 2.56 9.44
C ARG A 122 2.09 1.28 10.27
N ALA A 123 1.29 1.21 11.33
CA ALA A 123 1.15 0.01 12.14
C ALA A 123 0.55 -1.15 11.35
N GLN A 124 -0.43 -0.89 10.47
CA GLN A 124 -0.98 -1.89 9.55
C GLN A 124 0.07 -2.41 8.56
N CYS A 125 0.84 -1.52 7.92
CA CYS A 125 1.90 -1.90 7.02
C CYS A 125 2.97 -2.78 7.71
N LEU A 126 3.38 -2.43 8.94
CA LEU A 126 4.32 -3.24 9.71
C LEU A 126 3.76 -4.63 10.03
N ARG A 127 2.49 -4.73 10.42
CA ARG A 127 1.84 -6.03 10.67
C ARG A 127 1.79 -6.88 9.40
N LEU A 128 1.43 -6.29 8.27
CA LEU A 128 1.37 -6.99 6.99
C LEU A 128 2.76 -7.46 6.54
N LEU A 129 3.80 -6.65 6.76
CA LEU A 129 5.18 -7.03 6.45
C LEU A 129 5.62 -8.24 7.30
N GLN A 130 5.39 -8.19 8.62
CA GLN A 130 5.71 -9.30 9.51
C GLN A 130 4.96 -10.59 9.14
N GLU A 131 3.69 -10.48 8.78
CA GLU A 131 2.91 -11.64 8.34
C GLU A 131 3.43 -12.17 7.00
N ASN A 132 3.85 -11.30 6.07
CA ASN A 132 4.44 -11.72 4.81
C ASN A 132 5.79 -12.44 5.01
N GLU A 133 6.64 -11.93 5.89
CA GLU A 133 7.90 -12.57 6.27
C GLU A 133 7.64 -13.97 6.86
N LYS A 134 6.72 -14.08 7.82
CA LYS A 134 6.32 -15.35 8.42
C LYS A 134 5.75 -16.33 7.40
N GLN A 135 4.92 -15.87 6.47
CA GLN A 135 4.41 -16.70 5.38
C GLN A 135 5.53 -17.15 4.43
N GLY A 136 6.52 -16.29 4.19
CA GLY A 136 7.73 -16.62 3.45
C GLY A 136 8.54 -17.74 4.11
N GLU A 137 8.77 -17.64 5.41
CA GLU A 137 9.46 -18.67 6.21
C GLU A 137 8.68 -20.00 6.20
N GLN A 138 7.36 -19.95 6.40
CA GLN A 138 6.51 -21.15 6.33
C GLN A 138 6.55 -21.81 4.96
N LYS A 139 6.50 -21.01 3.88
CA LYS A 139 6.61 -21.51 2.51
C LYS A 139 7.96 -22.20 2.29
N LEU A 140 9.06 -21.60 2.75
CA LEU A 140 10.39 -22.18 2.63
C LEU A 140 10.51 -23.50 3.42
N ALA A 141 9.97 -23.53 4.64
CA ALA A 141 9.95 -24.75 5.46
C ALA A 141 9.14 -25.88 4.81
N LEU A 142 7.96 -25.56 4.24
CA LEU A 142 7.14 -26.53 3.51
C LEU A 142 7.86 -27.03 2.25
N GLN A 143 8.53 -26.16 1.50
CA GLN A 143 9.34 -26.55 0.35
C GLN A 143 10.47 -27.52 0.75
N GLY A 144 11.13 -27.26 1.88
CA GLY A 144 12.14 -28.18 2.43
C GLY A 144 11.56 -29.55 2.78
N ARG A 145 10.38 -29.59 3.41
CA ARG A 145 9.68 -30.85 3.72
C ARG A 145 9.27 -31.62 2.48
N VAL A 146 8.78 -30.94 1.44
CA VAL A 146 8.44 -31.56 0.16
C VAL A 146 9.67 -32.20 -0.46
N PHE A 147 10.80 -31.47 -0.52
CA PHE A 147 12.06 -32.02 -1.03
C PHE A 147 12.55 -33.25 -0.24
N GLU A 148 12.43 -33.22 1.08
CA GLU A 148 12.80 -34.37 1.92
C GLU A 148 11.89 -35.58 1.66
N GLN A 149 10.58 -35.36 1.51
CA GLN A 149 9.62 -36.41 1.15
C GLN A 149 9.87 -36.98 -0.25
N GLU A 150 10.21 -36.14 -1.23
CA GLU A 150 10.59 -36.59 -2.58
C GLU A 150 11.82 -37.50 -2.53
N ASN A 151 12.85 -37.13 -1.77
CA ASN A 151 14.03 -37.97 -1.58
C ASN A 151 13.71 -39.30 -0.88
N GLN A 152 12.81 -39.29 0.12
CA GLN A 152 12.35 -40.51 0.77
C GLN A 152 11.59 -41.43 -0.19
N ILE A 153 10.72 -40.87 -1.04
CA ILE A 153 10.00 -41.62 -2.08
C ILE A 153 10.98 -42.25 -3.05
N ILE A 154 11.98 -41.50 -3.56
CA ILE A 154 13.01 -42.03 -4.45
C ILE A 154 13.78 -43.17 -3.76
N GLY A 155 14.16 -42.99 -2.49
CA GLY A 155 14.83 -44.02 -1.70
C GLY A 155 13.99 -45.30 -1.56
N LEU A 156 12.73 -45.17 -1.16
CA LEU A 156 11.79 -46.30 -1.02
C LEU A 156 11.48 -46.99 -2.34
N GLN A 157 11.32 -46.24 -3.43
CA GLN A 157 11.15 -46.79 -4.78
C GLN A 157 12.37 -47.63 -5.18
N SER A 158 13.58 -47.10 -4.97
CA SER A 158 14.81 -47.85 -5.26
C SER A 158 14.96 -49.13 -4.42
N ALA A 159 14.52 -49.10 -3.15
CA ALA A 159 14.52 -50.26 -2.28
C ALA A 159 13.47 -51.30 -2.71
N SER A 160 12.26 -50.85 -3.08
CA SER A 160 11.21 -51.70 -3.63
C SER A 160 11.65 -52.36 -4.94
N GLU A 161 12.32 -51.63 -5.83
CA GLU A 161 12.86 -52.19 -7.07
C GLU A 161 13.92 -53.27 -6.80
N LYS A 162 14.78 -53.07 -5.79
CA LYS A 162 15.77 -54.08 -5.39
C LYS A 162 15.10 -55.34 -4.85
N LEU A 163 14.13 -55.19 -3.94
CA LEU A 163 13.34 -56.30 -3.39
C LEU A 163 12.57 -57.04 -4.49
N ASP A 164 12.00 -56.34 -5.47
CA ASP A 164 11.31 -56.95 -6.60
C ASP A 164 12.27 -57.76 -7.50
N ARG A 165 13.50 -57.26 -7.71
CA ARG A 165 14.56 -58.00 -8.41
C ARG A 165 15.00 -59.25 -7.63
N GLU A 166 15.20 -59.14 -6.32
CA GLU A 166 15.56 -60.27 -5.44
C GLU A 166 14.46 -61.34 -5.42
N LEU A 167 13.19 -60.94 -5.31
CA LEU A 167 12.05 -61.86 -5.40
C LEU A 167 11.99 -62.56 -6.75
N LYS A 168 12.19 -61.83 -7.86
CA LYS A 168 12.26 -62.45 -9.20
C LYS A 168 13.43 -63.43 -9.30
N GLN A 169 14.59 -63.09 -8.77
CA GLN A 169 15.75 -63.99 -8.76
C GLN A 169 15.49 -65.25 -7.94
N MET A 170 14.93 -65.12 -6.73
CA MET A 170 14.53 -66.26 -5.91
C MET A 170 13.47 -67.12 -6.58
N GLN A 171 12.47 -66.50 -7.23
CA GLN A 171 11.44 -67.22 -7.98
C GLN A 171 12.03 -67.98 -9.18
N VAL A 172 13.01 -67.40 -9.89
CA VAL A 172 13.69 -68.09 -11.00
C VAL A 172 14.56 -69.23 -10.49
N VAL A 173 15.27 -69.06 -9.36
CA VAL A 173 16.07 -70.13 -8.73
C VAL A 173 15.16 -71.27 -8.23
N SER A 174 14.04 -70.98 -7.57
CA SER A 174 13.07 -72.00 -7.14
C SER A 174 12.30 -72.63 -8.31
N ARG A 175 12.00 -71.88 -9.38
CA ARG A 175 11.41 -72.46 -10.61
C ARG A 175 12.41 -73.25 -11.46
N GLY A 176 13.70 -73.13 -11.20
CA GLY A 176 14.75 -73.82 -11.94
C GLY A 176 14.82 -75.29 -11.57
N SER A 177 13.97 -76.13 -12.19
CA SER A 177 14.01 -77.61 -12.31
C SER A 177 14.04 -78.46 -11.04
N ASN A 178 14.75 -78.04 -9.99
CA ASN A 178 15.03 -78.88 -8.83
C ASN A 178 13.78 -79.12 -7.97
N ASP A 179 12.94 -78.12 -7.69
CA ASP A 179 11.80 -78.33 -6.78
C ASP A 179 10.74 -79.30 -7.35
N ILE A 180 10.54 -79.37 -8.67
CA ILE A 180 9.51 -80.24 -9.25
C ILE A 180 10.05 -81.67 -9.41
N ASP A 181 11.26 -81.82 -9.95
CA ASP A 181 11.87 -83.14 -10.12
C ASP A 181 12.24 -83.76 -8.77
N GLU A 182 12.78 -82.98 -7.83
CA GLU A 182 13.09 -83.42 -6.45
C GLU A 182 11.82 -83.75 -5.67
N TYR A 183 10.73 -82.98 -5.84
CA TYR A 183 9.44 -83.32 -5.21
C TYR A 183 8.84 -84.61 -5.78
N ILE A 184 8.94 -84.84 -7.09
CA ILE A 184 8.46 -86.08 -7.72
C ILE A 184 9.32 -87.27 -7.25
N GLU A 185 10.65 -87.13 -7.23
CA GLU A 185 11.56 -88.16 -6.72
C GLU A 185 11.29 -88.47 -5.24
N LEU A 186 11.14 -87.44 -4.39
CA LEU A 186 10.79 -87.61 -2.99
C LEU A 186 9.42 -88.27 -2.80
N GLN A 187 8.44 -87.99 -3.66
CA GLN A 187 7.14 -88.68 -3.64
C GLN A 187 7.26 -90.15 -4.01
N VAL A 188 8.01 -90.46 -5.07
CA VAL A 188 8.23 -91.84 -5.54
C VAL A 188 8.97 -92.64 -4.46
N ILE A 189 10.03 -92.08 -3.88
CA ILE A 189 10.79 -92.68 -2.77
C ILE A 189 9.89 -92.87 -1.54
N ASN A 190 9.07 -91.89 -1.17
CA ASN A 190 8.13 -92.06 -0.06
C ASN A 190 7.12 -93.18 -0.31
N ARG A 191 6.65 -93.32 -1.55
CA ARG A 191 5.72 -94.39 -1.91
C ARG A 191 6.38 -95.76 -1.86
N THR A 192 7.59 -95.90 -2.41
CA THR A 192 8.32 -97.17 -2.36
C THR A 192 8.67 -97.55 -0.92
N LEU A 193 9.15 -96.62 -0.10
CA LEU A 193 9.41 -96.88 1.33
C LEU A 193 8.16 -97.28 2.10
N LYS A 194 6.99 -96.70 1.80
CA LYS A 194 5.71 -97.11 2.39
C LYS A 194 5.32 -98.54 1.96
N GLU A 195 5.53 -98.89 0.70
CA GLU A 195 5.25 -100.23 0.18
C GLU A 195 6.21 -101.27 0.79
N GLU A 196 7.49 -100.94 0.94
CA GLU A 196 8.48 -101.80 1.63
C GLU A 196 8.16 -101.96 3.10
N SER A 197 7.81 -100.88 3.81
CA SER A 197 7.41 -100.94 5.21
C SER A 197 6.18 -101.84 5.40
N LYS A 198 5.17 -101.74 4.51
CA LYS A 198 4.03 -102.65 4.50
C LYS A 198 4.43 -104.11 4.25
N ARG A 199 5.35 -104.35 3.32
CA ARG A 199 5.84 -105.69 2.99
C ARG A 199 6.59 -106.32 4.16
N ILE A 200 7.50 -105.57 4.80
CA ILE A 200 8.26 -106.02 5.97
C ILE A 200 7.32 -106.30 7.14
N ASN A 201 6.33 -105.43 7.39
CA ASN A 201 5.33 -105.67 8.43
C ASN A 201 4.54 -106.96 8.18
N LYS A 202 4.12 -107.22 6.93
CA LYS A 202 3.43 -108.47 6.58
C LYS A 202 4.33 -109.70 6.78
N GLN A 203 5.62 -109.60 6.43
CA GLN A 203 6.58 -110.68 6.68
C GLN A 203 6.80 -110.93 8.18
N LEU A 204 6.84 -109.86 8.99
CA LEU A 204 6.92 -109.95 10.45
C LEU A 204 5.67 -110.61 11.03
N GLU A 205 4.47 -110.23 10.60
CA GLU A 205 3.22 -110.87 11.02
C GLU A 205 3.20 -112.36 10.69
N GLN A 206 3.66 -112.73 9.49
CA GLN A 206 3.74 -114.13 9.08
C GLN A 206 4.74 -114.92 9.94
N LEU A 207 5.95 -114.40 10.17
CA LEU A 207 6.94 -115.03 11.06
C LEU A 207 6.47 -115.13 12.52
N VAL A 208 5.68 -114.15 12.99
CA VAL A 208 5.07 -114.21 14.33
C VAL A 208 4.03 -115.32 14.41
N ASN A 209 3.19 -115.46 13.38
CA ASN A 209 2.24 -116.57 13.28
C ASN A 209 2.96 -117.92 13.21
N ASP A 210 3.93 -118.09 12.32
CA ASP A 210 4.72 -119.32 12.18
C ASP A 210 5.41 -119.68 13.52
N LYS A 211 5.97 -118.68 14.22
CA LYS A 211 6.55 -118.87 15.55
C LYS A 211 5.50 -119.31 16.58
N SER A 212 4.29 -118.73 16.54
CA SER A 212 3.20 -119.11 17.45
C SER A 212 2.70 -120.54 17.19
N GLU A 213 2.62 -120.96 15.93
CA GLU A 213 2.28 -122.32 15.52
C GLU A 213 3.35 -123.31 15.98
N LEU A 214 4.63 -123.02 15.75
CA LEU A 214 5.73 -123.85 16.24
C LEU A 214 5.80 -123.94 17.76
N LEU A 215 5.42 -122.88 18.49
CA LEU A 215 5.31 -122.91 19.95
C LEU A 215 4.15 -123.80 20.41
N TYR A 216 3.00 -123.72 19.74
CA TYR A 216 1.85 -124.59 20.00
C TYR A 216 2.19 -126.07 19.72
N GLU A 217 2.85 -126.35 18.60
CA GLU A 217 3.31 -127.68 18.23
C GLU A 217 4.35 -128.22 19.22
N ASN A 218 5.30 -127.38 19.67
CA ASN A 218 6.24 -127.74 20.74
C ASN A 218 5.53 -128.04 22.07
N MET A 219 4.51 -127.27 22.44
CA MET A 219 3.72 -127.54 23.65
C MET A 219 2.97 -128.88 23.53
N LYS A 220 2.39 -129.17 22.37
CA LYS A 220 1.70 -130.44 22.12
C LYS A 220 2.67 -131.63 22.17
N LEU A 221 3.83 -131.53 21.51
CA LEU A 221 4.87 -132.56 21.54
C LEU A 221 5.44 -132.76 22.96
N LYS A 222 5.59 -131.69 23.75
CA LYS A 222 5.97 -131.80 25.17
C LYS A 222 4.92 -132.55 25.99
N ALA A 223 3.63 -132.26 25.80
CA ALA A 223 2.54 -132.96 26.47
C ALA A 223 2.46 -134.45 26.05
N GLU A 224 2.68 -134.76 24.77
CA GLU A 224 2.78 -136.14 24.28
C GLU A 224 3.99 -136.88 24.89
N LEU A 225 5.15 -136.23 24.97
CA LEU A 225 6.35 -136.76 25.68
C LEU A 225 6.10 -137.00 27.18
N GLU A 226 5.38 -136.10 27.85
CA GLU A 226 5.00 -136.27 29.25
C GLU A 226 4.01 -137.44 29.44
N SER A 227 3.05 -137.61 28.53
CA SER A 227 2.14 -138.76 28.53
C SER A 227 2.84 -140.10 28.27
N LEU A 228 3.85 -140.12 27.39
CA LEU A 228 4.69 -141.28 27.12
C LEU A 228 5.63 -141.61 28.28
N LYS A 229 6.10 -140.60 29.03
CA LYS A 229 6.86 -140.80 30.27
C LYS A 229 6.00 -141.34 31.42
N PHE A 230 4.71 -140.98 31.46
CA PHE A 230 3.76 -141.49 32.46
C PHE A 230 3.28 -142.92 32.16
N ASN A 231 3.34 -143.37 30.90
CA ASN A 231 3.03 -144.75 30.50
C ASN A 231 4.25 -145.71 30.60
N ASN A 232 5.43 -145.22 30.99
CA ASN A 232 6.68 -145.99 31.08
C ASN A 232 7.33 -145.96 32.48
N ASN A 233 6.54 -145.62 33.52
CA ASN A 233 6.88 -145.74 34.94
C ASN A 233 5.69 -146.35 35.69
#